data_AF-A0A9D9BVM6-F1
#
_entry.id   AF-A0A9D9BVM6-F1
#
_cell.length_a   1.000
_cell.length_b   1.000
_cell.length_c   1.000
_cell.angle_alpha   90.00
_cell.angle_beta   90.00
_cell.angle_gamma   90.00
#
_symmetry.space_group_name_H-M   'P 1'
#
loop_
_entity.id
_entity.type
_entity.pdbx_description
1 polymer ?
#
loop_
_entity_poly.entity_id
_entity_poly.type
_entity_poly.pdbx_seq_one_letter_code
_entity_poly.pdbx_strand_id
1 'polypeptide(L)'
;MKKIILYELNEISPRLLEYYIRINPKSNLARIVKKNGYFKTHTTDNGELHPWSTWPTVHRGVNNQKHNIRFINQDLNNAKDFPPIWEILEKNNISIGVFGSLQSFPPLNTKKTSFYIPDTFAPSHECHPKYLEAYQQFNLSMTSRNKGLTRGYTLDSIFKFLKLIKNIKLSFFSLRKIIQQVFLEFLFKRYKTRRSLLQPIIGFDIFLRILKNKSPHFATFFTNHVAGMQHKYWGHLFPGETVIGLEDFDIFHFNSIIYSLNIAENQLKKLQEFSEKNNYAILILSSMGQDSIKRKKYIPELYLENLNDLTKNLGLNPKKYILMPAMQPDISIKCADKESLEKLLLNVKFIIDSRGLKLLRKVYDPIGLTLNLSLERSKEVAKSKKLSFKGKVFQLKQFGFSLIERHPGTGYHIPEGIIVVDDEDLNNKIRKKYGNKLDTRDIAPIILEHFKIKTPEYMAYH
;
A
#
# COMPACT_ATOMS: atom_id res chain seq x y z
N MET A 1 -3.92 28.47 13.32
CA MET A 1 -3.06 27.30 13.03
C MET A 1 -3.62 26.63 11.79
N LYS A 2 -2.79 26.43 10.76
CA LYS A 2 -3.25 25.86 9.49
C LYS A 2 -3.65 24.40 9.69
N LYS A 3 -4.67 23.93 8.99
CA LYS A 3 -5.02 22.49 8.97
C LYS A 3 -4.01 21.74 8.08
N ILE A 4 -3.91 20.41 8.19
CA ILE A 4 -2.96 19.60 7.40
C ILE A 4 -3.69 18.54 6.58
N ILE A 5 -3.34 18.43 5.30
CA ILE A 5 -3.61 17.27 4.45
C ILE A 5 -2.28 16.57 4.20
N LEU A 6 -2.15 15.33 4.67
CA LEU A 6 -1.06 14.43 4.33
C LEU A 6 -1.47 13.59 3.11
N TYR A 7 -0.94 13.96 1.95
CA TYR A 7 -1.12 13.25 0.69
C TYR A 7 -0.01 12.20 0.56
N GLU A 8 -0.33 10.97 0.95
CA GLU A 8 0.57 9.82 0.99
C GLU A 8 0.69 9.20 -0.42
N LEU A 9 1.58 9.78 -1.24
CA LEU A 9 1.86 9.35 -2.60
C LEU A 9 2.99 8.31 -2.58
N ASN A 10 2.61 7.03 -2.62
CA ASN A 10 3.52 5.95 -2.29
C ASN A 10 4.68 5.78 -3.29
N GLU A 11 5.86 5.51 -2.72
CA GLU A 11 7.11 5.10 -3.37
C GLU A 11 7.67 6.05 -4.44
N ILE A 12 7.50 7.36 -4.26
CA ILE A 12 8.15 8.36 -5.12
C ILE A 12 9.58 8.60 -4.66
N SER A 13 10.55 8.24 -5.51
CA SER A 13 11.96 8.59 -5.32
C SER A 13 12.27 10.01 -5.80
N PRO A 14 13.35 10.65 -5.28
CA PRO A 14 13.82 11.94 -5.77
C PRO A 14 14.02 11.96 -7.29
N ARG A 15 14.58 10.87 -7.84
CA ARG A 15 14.82 10.71 -9.26
C ARG A 15 13.54 10.79 -10.11
N LEU A 16 12.48 10.09 -9.69
CA LEU A 16 11.22 10.11 -10.42
C LEU A 16 10.56 11.49 -10.34
N LEU A 17 10.61 12.13 -9.16
CA LEU A 17 10.11 13.50 -8.97
C LEU A 17 10.83 14.47 -9.93
N GLU A 18 12.16 14.48 -9.90
CA GLU A 18 13.01 15.36 -10.72
C GLU A 18 12.77 15.12 -12.21
N TYR A 19 12.65 13.86 -12.62
CA TYR A 19 12.30 13.54 -14.01
C TYR A 19 10.94 14.13 -14.39
N TYR A 20 9.91 13.93 -13.58
CA TYR A 20 8.55 14.39 -13.88
C TYR A 20 8.45 15.90 -13.97
N ILE A 21 9.05 16.65 -13.03
CA ILE A 21 9.00 18.13 -13.06
C ILE A 21 9.80 18.70 -14.22
N ARG A 22 10.88 18.03 -14.66
CA ARG A 22 11.67 18.43 -15.83
C ARG A 22 10.84 18.34 -17.11
N ILE A 23 10.08 17.26 -17.30
CA ILE A 23 9.24 17.08 -18.49
C ILE A 23 7.88 17.78 -18.39
N ASN A 24 7.44 18.16 -17.19
CA ASN A 24 6.20 18.90 -16.93
C ASN A 24 6.47 20.17 -16.08
N PRO A 25 7.26 21.15 -16.58
CA PRO A 25 7.70 22.30 -15.79
C PRO A 25 6.54 23.25 -15.40
N LYS A 26 5.38 23.14 -16.04
CA LYS A 26 4.17 23.92 -15.76
C LYS A 26 3.21 23.22 -14.78
N SER A 27 3.51 22.00 -14.33
CA SER A 27 2.70 21.27 -13.35
C SER A 27 2.68 21.99 -11.99
N ASN A 28 1.64 21.78 -11.20
CA ASN A 28 1.55 22.32 -9.85
C ASN A 28 2.67 21.77 -8.96
N LEU A 29 2.99 20.48 -9.09
CA LEU A 29 4.14 19.89 -8.40
C LEU A 29 5.45 20.61 -8.73
N ALA A 30 5.72 20.90 -10.01
CA ALA A 30 6.90 21.66 -10.42
C ALA A 30 6.92 23.08 -9.83
N ARG A 31 5.76 23.76 -9.76
CA ARG A 31 5.66 25.10 -9.16
C ARG A 31 5.98 25.09 -7.67
N ILE A 32 5.42 24.14 -6.90
CA ILE A 32 5.71 24.01 -5.47
C ILE A 32 7.19 23.71 -5.26
N VAL A 33 7.75 22.75 -6.00
CA VAL A 33 9.16 22.38 -5.87
C VAL A 33 10.09 23.54 -6.26
N LYS A 34 9.76 24.30 -7.31
CA LYS A 34 10.53 25.49 -7.70
C LYS A 34 10.49 26.57 -6.61
N LYS A 35 9.35 26.75 -5.95
CA LYS A 35 9.16 27.78 -4.92
C LYS A 35 9.79 27.37 -3.57
N ASN A 36 9.46 26.17 -3.10
CA ASN A 36 9.72 25.73 -1.73
C ASN A 36 10.86 24.70 -1.64
N GLY A 37 11.32 24.15 -2.77
CA GLY A 37 12.17 22.96 -2.82
C GLY A 37 11.39 21.68 -2.45
N TYR A 38 12.15 20.63 -2.16
CA TYR A 38 11.65 19.41 -1.54
C TYR A 38 12.71 18.90 -0.55
N PHE A 39 12.34 17.95 0.30
CA PHE A 39 13.28 17.26 1.19
C PHE A 39 13.43 15.81 0.74
N LYS A 40 14.65 15.29 0.80
CA LYS A 40 14.91 13.86 0.62
C LYS A 40 14.59 13.16 1.93
N THR A 41 13.71 12.16 1.91
CA THR A 41 13.44 11.33 3.08
C THR A 41 14.25 10.05 3.00
N HIS A 42 14.58 9.45 4.14
CA HIS A 42 15.21 8.14 4.20
C HIS A 42 14.55 7.31 5.31
N THR A 43 14.14 6.09 4.99
CA THR A 43 13.61 5.16 6.00
C THR A 43 14.74 4.36 6.66
N THR A 44 14.68 4.25 7.99
CA THR A 44 15.60 3.46 8.82
C THR A 44 15.07 2.06 9.15
N ASP A 45 14.09 1.61 8.37
CA ASP A 45 13.55 0.25 8.46
C ASP A 45 14.58 -0.79 8.02
N ASN A 46 14.64 -1.89 8.77
CA ASN A 46 15.56 -2.99 8.50
C ASN A 46 14.90 -4.14 7.75
N GLY A 47 15.70 -4.82 6.93
CA GLY A 47 15.27 -5.95 6.11
C GLY A 47 14.75 -5.50 4.75
N GLU A 48 13.92 -6.34 4.15
CA GLU A 48 13.25 -5.97 2.90
C GLU A 48 12.21 -4.88 3.15
N LEU A 49 12.33 -3.78 2.40
CA LEU A 49 11.43 -2.65 2.54
C LEU A 49 10.07 -3.01 1.95
N HIS A 50 9.01 -2.65 2.66
CA HIS A 50 7.64 -2.81 2.19
C HIS A 50 6.78 -1.64 2.67
N PRO A 51 5.79 -1.17 1.88
CA PRO A 51 4.99 -0.01 2.27
C PRO A 51 4.17 -0.28 3.54
N TRP A 52 3.78 -1.52 3.80
CA TRP A 52 3.07 -1.91 5.02
C TRP A 52 3.96 -1.99 6.27
N SER A 53 5.26 -1.71 6.15
CA SER A 53 6.24 -1.50 7.24
C SER A 53 6.65 -0.02 7.31
N THR A 54 7.01 0.58 6.17
CA THR A 54 7.58 1.94 6.14
C THR A 54 6.57 3.05 6.39
N TRP A 55 5.30 2.88 5.99
CA TRP A 55 4.25 3.83 6.37
C TRP A 55 3.96 3.84 7.88
N PRO A 56 3.85 2.68 8.55
CA PRO A 56 3.85 2.62 10.00
C PRO A 56 5.00 3.38 10.66
N THR A 57 6.22 3.32 10.11
CA THR A 57 7.36 4.12 10.60
C THR A 57 7.07 5.62 10.54
N VAL A 58 6.55 6.10 9.40
CA VAL A 58 6.10 7.50 9.23
C VAL A 58 5.02 7.87 10.25
N HIS A 59 4.01 7.01 10.41
CA HIS A 59 2.85 7.31 11.24
C HIS A 59 3.16 7.25 12.74
N ARG A 60 4.16 6.47 13.15
CA ARG A 60 4.45 6.15 14.56
C ARG A 60 5.74 6.77 15.07
N GLY A 61 6.53 7.40 14.22
CA GLY A 61 7.77 8.09 14.61
C GLY A 61 8.89 7.16 15.13
N VAL A 62 8.81 5.87 14.85
CA VAL A 62 9.82 4.86 15.22
C VAL A 62 9.96 3.85 14.09
N ASN A 63 11.12 3.21 13.91
CA ASN A 63 11.31 2.25 12.82
C ASN A 63 10.70 0.86 13.13
N ASN A 64 10.76 -0.02 12.14
CA ASN A 64 10.24 -1.38 12.23
C ASN A 64 10.92 -2.32 13.25
N GLN A 65 12.04 -1.91 13.84
CA GLN A 65 12.63 -2.63 14.97
C GLN A 65 11.89 -2.34 16.28
N LYS A 66 11.34 -1.13 16.44
CA LYS A 66 10.57 -0.75 17.64
C LYS A 66 9.10 -1.16 17.50
N HIS A 67 8.40 -0.70 16.46
CA HIS A 67 6.97 -1.01 16.32
C HIS A 67 6.69 -2.45 15.87
N ASN A 68 7.70 -3.16 15.35
CA ASN A 68 7.64 -4.57 14.93
C ASN A 68 6.53 -4.89 13.91
N ILE A 69 6.17 -3.94 13.05
CA ILE A 69 5.14 -4.12 12.02
C ILE A 69 5.86 -4.49 10.72
N ARG A 70 5.74 -5.75 10.29
CA ARG A 70 6.46 -6.27 9.12
C ARG A 70 5.53 -6.81 8.04
N PHE A 71 4.29 -7.16 8.39
CA PHE A 71 3.32 -7.80 7.48
C PHE A 71 1.93 -7.19 7.53
N ILE A 72 1.22 -7.35 6.42
CA ILE A 72 -0.22 -7.08 6.33
C ILE A 72 -1.00 -8.06 7.21
N ASN A 73 -1.99 -7.54 7.94
CA ASN A 73 -2.87 -8.31 8.84
C ASN A 73 -2.13 -9.15 9.89
N GLN A 74 -0.90 -8.78 10.27
CA GLN A 74 -0.27 -9.34 11.46
C GLN A 74 -0.95 -8.83 12.73
N ASP A 75 -0.65 -9.47 13.86
CA ASP A 75 -1.04 -8.95 15.16
C ASP A 75 -0.22 -7.70 15.53
N LEU A 76 -0.91 -6.63 15.94
CA LEU A 76 -0.31 -5.32 16.22
C LEU A 76 -0.07 -5.05 17.71
N ASN A 77 -0.13 -6.05 18.59
CA ASN A 77 0.00 -5.83 20.04
C ASN A 77 1.31 -5.11 20.41
N ASN A 78 2.44 -5.47 19.79
CA ASN A 78 3.72 -4.81 20.04
C ASN A 78 3.76 -3.34 19.58
N ALA A 79 2.84 -2.92 18.70
CA ALA A 79 2.77 -1.57 18.18
C ALA A 79 1.84 -0.65 19.01
N LYS A 80 1.17 -1.18 20.05
CA LYS A 80 0.22 -0.41 20.89
C LYS A 80 0.89 0.74 21.63
N ASP A 81 2.15 0.57 22.03
CA ASP A 81 2.93 1.60 22.72
C ASP A 81 3.39 2.73 21.80
N PHE A 82 3.25 2.53 20.49
CA PHE A 82 3.63 3.49 19.44
C PHE A 82 2.40 3.84 18.59
N PRO A 83 1.35 4.46 19.15
CA PRO A 83 0.12 4.74 18.41
C PRO A 83 0.41 5.57 17.15
N PRO A 84 -0.31 5.32 16.03
CA PRO A 84 -0.17 6.14 14.85
C PRO A 84 -0.61 7.58 15.13
N ILE A 85 -0.06 8.53 14.39
CA ILE A 85 -0.21 9.96 14.69
C ILE A 85 -1.66 10.43 14.76
N TRP A 86 -2.56 9.89 13.94
CA TRP A 86 -3.97 10.26 13.99
C TRP A 86 -4.63 9.89 15.33
N GLU A 87 -4.22 8.82 16.00
CA GLU A 87 -4.70 8.49 17.36
C GLU A 87 -4.20 9.49 18.40
N ILE A 88 -2.94 9.94 18.27
CA ILE A 88 -2.37 10.94 19.17
C ILE A 88 -3.10 12.28 18.98
N LEU A 89 -3.32 12.69 17.72
CA LEU A 89 -4.06 13.90 17.37
C LEU A 89 -5.51 13.85 17.91
N GLU A 90 -6.20 12.73 17.71
CA GLU A 90 -7.57 12.52 18.18
C GLU A 90 -7.66 12.65 19.71
N LYS A 91 -6.76 11.99 20.45
CA LYS A 91 -6.66 12.11 21.93
C LYS A 91 -6.39 13.53 22.40
N ASN A 92 -5.73 14.34 21.58
CA ASN A 92 -5.47 15.77 21.82
C ASN A 92 -6.56 16.68 21.23
N ASN A 93 -7.78 16.17 21.03
CA ASN A 93 -8.95 16.91 20.55
C ASN A 93 -8.83 17.52 19.14
N ILE A 94 -7.84 17.11 18.36
CA ILE A 94 -7.69 17.48 16.94
C ILE A 94 -8.63 16.58 16.12
N SER A 95 -9.49 17.18 15.31
CA SER A 95 -10.36 16.38 14.43
C SER A 95 -9.57 15.76 13.28
N ILE A 96 -9.77 14.47 13.05
CA ILE A 96 -9.02 13.67 12.08
C ILE A 96 -9.90 13.13 10.95
N GLY A 97 -9.31 12.89 9.79
CA GLY A 97 -9.87 12.12 8.69
C GLY A 97 -8.84 11.16 8.12
N VAL A 98 -9.11 9.85 8.12
CA VAL A 98 -8.17 8.85 7.57
C VAL A 98 -8.76 8.22 6.31
N PHE A 99 -8.00 8.23 5.21
CA PHE A 99 -8.41 7.60 3.96
C PHE A 99 -7.30 6.71 3.40
N GLY A 100 -7.42 5.40 3.68
CA GLY A 100 -6.62 4.36 3.06
C GLY A 100 -5.17 4.24 3.57
N SER A 101 -4.74 5.05 4.55
CA SER A 101 -3.40 4.98 5.14
C SER A 101 -3.07 3.56 5.59
N LEU A 102 -1.91 3.03 5.24
CA LEU A 102 -1.57 1.63 5.52
C LEU A 102 -1.52 1.33 7.02
N GLN A 103 -2.00 0.14 7.41
CA GLN A 103 -2.11 -0.32 8.80
C GLN A 103 -3.06 0.56 9.64
N SER A 104 -4.15 1.01 9.04
CA SER A 104 -5.18 1.85 9.67
C SER A 104 -6.41 1.08 10.14
N PHE A 105 -6.44 -0.25 9.99
CA PHE A 105 -7.52 -1.06 10.57
C PHE A 105 -7.24 -1.37 12.06
N PRO A 106 -8.23 -1.32 12.96
CA PRO A 106 -9.66 -0.98 12.74
C PRO A 106 -9.94 0.53 12.71
N PRO A 107 -11.06 0.97 12.10
CA PRO A 107 -11.42 2.38 12.07
C PRO A 107 -11.76 2.92 13.47
N LEU A 108 -11.29 4.13 13.77
CA LEU A 108 -11.73 4.87 14.94
C LEU A 108 -13.14 5.41 14.73
N ASN A 109 -13.93 5.45 15.81
CA ASN A 109 -15.30 5.96 15.79
C ASN A 109 -15.55 6.83 17.02
N THR A 110 -14.96 8.03 17.02
CA THR A 110 -15.07 9.02 18.09
C THR A 110 -15.67 10.33 17.57
N LYS A 111 -16.07 11.24 18.47
CA LYS A 111 -16.55 12.59 18.09
C LYS A 111 -15.51 13.41 17.31
N LYS A 112 -14.22 13.10 17.46
CA LYS A 112 -13.13 13.79 16.75
C LYS A 112 -12.74 13.09 15.45
N THR A 113 -13.30 11.91 15.17
CA THR A 113 -13.12 11.23 13.90
C THR A 113 -14.16 11.71 12.89
N SER A 114 -13.75 12.50 11.91
CA SER A 114 -14.65 13.05 10.88
C SER A 114 -15.00 12.02 9.81
N PHE A 115 -14.02 11.20 9.42
CA PHE A 115 -14.17 10.02 8.58
C PHE A 115 -12.96 9.10 8.78
N TYR A 116 -13.15 7.81 8.57
CA TYR A 116 -12.14 6.78 8.69
C TYR A 116 -12.46 5.66 7.71
N ILE A 117 -11.65 5.55 6.66
CA ILE A 117 -11.68 4.44 5.70
C ILE A 117 -10.33 3.73 5.82
N PRO A 118 -10.29 2.49 6.32
CA PRO A 118 -9.06 1.73 6.46
C PRO A 118 -8.37 1.42 5.12
N ASP A 119 -7.14 0.92 5.18
CA ASP A 119 -6.37 0.57 3.99
C ASP A 119 -6.99 -0.53 3.12
N THR A 120 -6.46 -0.68 1.90
CA THR A 120 -6.95 -1.61 0.88
C THR A 120 -6.72 -3.09 1.22
N PHE A 121 -6.03 -3.39 2.33
CA PHE A 121 -5.78 -4.73 2.84
C PHE A 121 -6.48 -5.01 4.16
N ALA A 122 -7.36 -4.11 4.62
CA ALA A 122 -8.16 -4.31 5.81
C ALA A 122 -8.92 -5.65 5.78
N PRO A 123 -9.04 -6.33 6.93
CA PRO A 123 -9.69 -7.63 7.03
C PRO A 123 -11.21 -7.55 6.87
N SER A 124 -11.81 -6.38 7.11
CA SER A 124 -13.23 -6.10 6.94
C SER A 124 -13.44 -4.76 6.25
N HIS A 125 -14.68 -4.49 5.83
CA HIS A 125 -15.04 -3.24 5.15
C HIS A 125 -15.53 -2.14 6.10
N GLU A 126 -15.37 -2.31 7.42
CA GLU A 126 -15.85 -1.36 8.42
C GLU A 126 -15.24 0.03 8.18
N CYS A 127 -16.07 1.05 8.26
CA CYS A 127 -15.70 2.44 8.02
C CYS A 127 -16.50 3.37 8.95
N HIS A 128 -15.94 4.56 9.19
CA HIS A 128 -16.66 5.66 9.80
C HIS A 128 -16.80 6.82 8.81
N PRO A 129 -18.00 7.40 8.60
CA PRO A 129 -19.31 6.84 8.89
C PRO A 129 -19.68 5.62 8.01
N LYS A 130 -20.65 4.82 8.47
CA LYS A 130 -21.06 3.54 7.84
C LYS A 130 -21.41 3.60 6.35
N TYR A 131 -21.92 4.72 5.84
CA TYR A 131 -22.26 4.80 4.40
C TYR A 131 -21.04 4.63 3.48
N LEU A 132 -19.82 4.83 4.01
CA LEU A 132 -18.55 4.64 3.29
C LEU A 132 -18.17 3.16 3.12
N GLU A 133 -18.79 2.25 3.87
CA GLU A 133 -18.56 0.81 3.74
C GLU A 133 -18.88 0.30 2.31
N ALA A 134 -19.82 0.94 1.60
CA ALA A 134 -20.10 0.60 0.20
C ALA A 134 -18.88 0.80 -0.70
N TYR A 135 -18.10 1.86 -0.47
CA TYR A 135 -16.83 2.06 -1.17
C TYR A 135 -15.78 1.06 -0.72
N GLN A 136 -15.61 0.85 0.59
CA GLN A 136 -14.56 -0.04 1.08
C GLN A 136 -14.82 -1.49 0.65
N GLN A 137 -16.07 -1.96 0.67
CA GLN A 137 -16.45 -3.27 0.15
C GLN A 137 -16.07 -3.44 -1.34
N PHE A 138 -16.30 -2.41 -2.16
CA PHE A 138 -15.84 -2.40 -3.55
C PHE A 138 -14.31 -2.40 -3.64
N ASN A 139 -13.64 -1.52 -2.89
CA ASN A 139 -12.19 -1.35 -2.86
C ASN A 139 -11.44 -2.64 -2.49
N LEU A 140 -11.86 -3.32 -1.43
CA LEU A 140 -11.29 -4.60 -0.99
C LEU A 140 -11.54 -5.72 -2.02
N SER A 141 -12.72 -5.73 -2.66
CA SER A 141 -13.02 -6.72 -3.71
C SER A 141 -12.13 -6.58 -4.94
N MET A 142 -11.77 -5.34 -5.30
CA MET A 142 -10.87 -5.07 -6.42
C MET A 142 -9.41 -5.37 -6.06
N THR A 143 -8.99 -5.01 -4.83
CA THR A 143 -7.61 -5.23 -4.36
C THR A 143 -7.29 -6.71 -4.21
N SER A 144 -8.17 -7.48 -3.55
CA SER A 144 -8.00 -8.94 -3.36
C SER A 144 -7.92 -9.74 -4.66
N ARG A 145 -8.43 -9.20 -5.77
CA ARG A 145 -8.36 -9.81 -7.11
C ARG A 145 -7.11 -9.42 -7.88
N ASN A 146 -6.56 -8.24 -7.60
CA ASN A 146 -5.40 -7.67 -8.29
C ASN A 146 -4.05 -8.14 -7.71
N LYS A 147 -3.97 -9.35 -7.14
CA LYS A 147 -2.77 -9.98 -6.53
C LYS A 147 -1.63 -10.24 -7.54
N GLY A 148 -1.14 -9.20 -8.20
CA GLY A 148 -0.15 -9.28 -9.29
C GLY A 148 -0.69 -9.76 -10.64
N LEU A 149 -1.98 -10.12 -10.74
CA LEU A 149 -2.62 -10.63 -11.95
C LEU A 149 -3.84 -9.80 -12.34
N THR A 150 -4.00 -9.50 -13.62
CA THR A 150 -5.19 -8.80 -14.13
C THR A 150 -6.28 -9.82 -14.47
N ARG A 151 -7.32 -9.93 -13.63
CA ARG A 151 -8.45 -10.85 -13.83
C ARG A 151 -9.64 -10.18 -14.53
N GLY A 152 -10.56 -10.97 -15.10
CA GLY A 152 -11.80 -10.48 -15.72
C GLY A 152 -12.80 -9.90 -14.70
N TYR A 153 -13.91 -9.34 -15.21
CA TYR A 153 -15.03 -8.89 -14.38
C TYR A 153 -15.83 -10.10 -13.88
N THR A 154 -16.43 -10.00 -12.69
CA THR A 154 -17.45 -10.96 -12.24
C THR A 154 -18.74 -10.22 -11.90
N LEU A 155 -19.86 -10.94 -11.90
CA LEU A 155 -21.17 -10.41 -11.47
C LEU A 155 -21.09 -9.73 -10.10
N ASP A 156 -20.42 -10.36 -9.12
CA ASP A 156 -20.19 -9.78 -7.78
C ASP A 156 -19.52 -8.38 -7.80
N SER A 157 -18.50 -8.16 -8.65
CA SER A 157 -17.86 -6.84 -8.77
C SER A 157 -18.78 -5.81 -9.39
N ILE A 158 -19.63 -6.20 -10.33
CA ILE A 158 -20.63 -5.31 -10.94
C ILE A 158 -21.66 -4.91 -9.89
N PHE A 159 -22.20 -5.86 -9.12
CA PHE A 159 -23.13 -5.57 -8.03
C PHE A 159 -22.54 -4.64 -6.97
N LYS A 160 -21.29 -4.87 -6.55
CA LYS A 160 -20.58 -3.98 -5.61
C LYS A 160 -20.37 -2.59 -6.19
N PHE A 161 -20.05 -2.50 -7.48
CA PHE A 161 -19.95 -1.21 -8.16
C PHE A 161 -21.31 -0.49 -8.23
N LEU A 162 -22.39 -1.17 -8.60
CA LEU A 162 -23.75 -0.62 -8.60
C LEU A 162 -24.16 -0.13 -7.19
N LYS A 163 -23.81 -0.89 -6.14
CA LYS A 163 -24.01 -0.47 -4.75
C LYS A 163 -23.19 0.79 -4.41
N LEU A 164 -21.96 0.89 -4.89
CA LEU A 164 -21.13 2.10 -4.74
C LEU A 164 -21.82 3.31 -5.39
N ILE A 165 -22.16 3.26 -6.69
CA ILE A 165 -22.77 4.42 -7.37
C ILE A 165 -24.14 4.80 -6.81
N LYS A 166 -24.91 3.84 -6.29
CA LYS A 166 -26.18 4.13 -5.59
C LYS A 166 -25.98 4.88 -4.28
N ASN A 167 -25.01 4.49 -3.46
CA ASN A 167 -24.80 5.05 -2.12
C ASN A 167 -23.87 6.27 -2.11
N ILE A 168 -23.02 6.41 -3.13
CA ILE A 168 -21.94 7.41 -3.18
C ILE A 168 -21.99 8.06 -4.56
N LYS A 169 -22.38 9.35 -4.58
CA LYS A 169 -22.41 10.18 -5.80
C LYS A 169 -21.01 10.44 -6.36
N LEU A 170 -20.57 9.64 -7.33
CA LEU A 170 -19.35 9.91 -8.07
C LEU A 170 -19.54 11.13 -8.99
N SER A 171 -18.48 11.91 -9.18
CA SER A 171 -18.50 13.02 -10.13
C SER A 171 -18.63 12.50 -11.57
N PHE A 172 -19.20 13.33 -12.43
CA PHE A 172 -19.29 13.04 -13.87
C PHE A 172 -17.92 12.74 -14.49
N PHE A 173 -16.87 13.44 -14.03
CA PHE A 173 -15.50 13.19 -14.47
C PHE A 173 -15.04 11.77 -14.15
N SER A 174 -15.25 11.29 -12.92
CA SER A 174 -14.89 9.92 -12.52
C SER A 174 -15.67 8.87 -13.31
N LEU A 175 -16.99 9.07 -13.48
CA LEU A 175 -17.83 8.18 -14.29
C LEU A 175 -17.34 8.11 -15.73
N ARG A 176 -17.04 9.25 -16.35
CA ARG A 176 -16.48 9.32 -17.71
C ARG A 176 -15.16 8.57 -17.82
N LYS A 177 -14.27 8.67 -16.82
CA LYS A 177 -12.98 7.94 -16.80
C LYS A 177 -13.17 6.42 -16.70
N ILE A 178 -14.15 5.97 -15.91
CA ILE A 178 -14.49 4.54 -15.80
C ILE A 178 -15.01 4.03 -17.15
N ILE A 179 -15.98 4.73 -17.75
CA ILE A 179 -16.55 4.35 -19.06
C ILE A 179 -15.46 4.33 -20.13
N GLN A 180 -14.62 5.37 -20.19
CA GLN A 180 -13.50 5.45 -21.11
C GLN A 180 -12.53 4.27 -20.94
N GLN A 181 -12.17 3.92 -19.70
CA GLN A 181 -11.29 2.78 -19.44
C GLN A 181 -11.93 1.45 -19.88
N VAL A 182 -13.21 1.22 -19.56
CA VAL A 182 -13.92 -0.01 -19.97
C VAL A 182 -14.00 -0.11 -21.49
N PHE A 183 -14.34 0.99 -22.18
CA PHE A 183 -14.38 1.05 -23.63
C PHE A 183 -13.01 0.77 -24.26
N LEU A 184 -11.95 1.38 -23.73
CA LEU A 184 -10.59 1.12 -24.21
C LEU A 184 -10.11 -0.30 -23.93
N GLU A 185 -10.52 -0.92 -22.82
CA GLU A 185 -10.22 -2.33 -22.55
C GLU A 185 -10.96 -3.30 -23.49
N PHE A 186 -12.17 -2.92 -23.91
CA PHE A 186 -12.95 -3.66 -24.90
C PHE A 186 -12.26 -3.64 -26.27
N LEU A 187 -11.84 -2.46 -26.73
CA LEU A 187 -11.12 -2.31 -28.00
C LEU A 187 -9.69 -2.86 -27.94
N PHE A 188 -9.00 -2.64 -26.83
CA PHE A 188 -7.55 -2.86 -26.71
C PHE A 188 -7.20 -3.51 -25.37
N LYS A 189 -6.95 -4.83 -25.38
CA LYS A 189 -6.61 -5.63 -24.18
C LYS A 189 -5.47 -5.02 -23.34
N ARG A 190 -4.50 -4.33 -23.96
CA ARG A 190 -3.36 -3.69 -23.27
C ARG A 190 -3.78 -2.68 -22.20
N TYR A 191 -4.93 -2.01 -22.34
CA TYR A 191 -5.43 -1.04 -21.36
C TYR A 191 -5.80 -1.66 -20.03
N LYS A 192 -6.04 -2.98 -19.98
CA LYS A 192 -6.27 -3.71 -18.72
C LYS A 192 -5.11 -3.52 -17.72
N THR A 193 -3.88 -3.32 -18.21
CA THR A 193 -2.71 -3.06 -17.36
C THR A 193 -2.82 -1.75 -16.58
N ARG A 194 -3.55 -0.76 -17.10
CA ARG A 194 -3.83 0.53 -16.45
C ARG A 194 -5.12 0.56 -15.64
N ARG A 195 -5.90 -0.54 -15.58
CA ARG A 195 -7.19 -0.59 -14.85
C ARG A 195 -7.06 -0.16 -13.39
N SER A 196 -5.96 -0.56 -12.74
CA SER A 196 -5.66 -0.18 -11.35
C SER A 196 -5.64 1.35 -11.12
N LEU A 197 -5.41 2.14 -12.17
CA LEU A 197 -5.43 3.60 -12.11
C LEU A 197 -6.84 4.20 -11.99
N LEU A 198 -7.91 3.40 -12.07
CA LEU A 198 -9.26 3.84 -11.68
C LEU A 198 -9.43 3.96 -10.17
N GLN A 199 -8.71 3.16 -9.37
CA GLN A 199 -8.79 3.20 -7.91
C GLN A 199 -8.47 4.59 -7.32
N PRO A 200 -7.35 5.27 -7.68
CA PRO A 200 -7.07 6.62 -7.19
C PRO A 200 -8.10 7.65 -7.69
N ILE A 201 -8.66 7.49 -8.89
CA ILE A 201 -9.69 8.40 -9.43
C ILE A 201 -10.95 8.33 -8.58
N ILE A 202 -11.47 7.12 -8.35
CA ILE A 202 -12.68 6.89 -7.55
C ILE A 202 -12.43 7.27 -6.09
N GLY A 203 -11.33 6.80 -5.50
CA GLY A 203 -11.00 7.05 -4.10
C GLY A 203 -10.83 8.54 -3.81
N PHE A 204 -10.09 9.26 -4.65
CA PHE A 204 -9.86 10.70 -4.45
C PHE A 204 -11.13 11.53 -4.62
N ASP A 205 -12.02 11.17 -5.55
CA ASP A 205 -13.30 11.86 -5.73
C ASP A 205 -14.17 11.77 -4.47
N ILE A 206 -14.20 10.58 -3.86
CA ILE A 206 -14.90 10.33 -2.60
C ILE A 206 -14.22 11.10 -1.47
N PHE A 207 -12.89 10.99 -1.35
CA PHE A 207 -12.10 11.71 -0.35
C PHE A 207 -12.34 13.22 -0.40
N LEU A 208 -12.18 13.84 -1.58
CA LEU A 208 -12.33 15.29 -1.75
C LEU A 208 -13.73 15.75 -1.38
N ARG A 209 -14.77 14.99 -1.71
CA ARG A 209 -16.14 15.30 -1.33
C ARG A 209 -16.34 15.26 0.19
N ILE A 210 -15.81 14.23 0.85
CA ILE A 210 -15.92 14.11 2.31
C ILE A 210 -15.09 15.21 2.99
N LEU A 211 -13.89 15.47 2.50
CA LEU A 211 -12.99 16.52 2.97
C LEU A 211 -13.67 17.89 2.92
N LYS A 212 -14.32 18.23 1.80
CA LYS A 212 -15.13 19.46 1.67
C LYS A 212 -16.24 19.56 2.69
N ASN A 213 -16.95 18.45 2.95
CA ASN A 213 -18.10 18.44 3.84
C ASN A 213 -17.72 18.43 5.33
N LYS A 214 -16.61 17.81 5.70
CA LYS A 214 -16.24 17.55 7.09
C LYS A 214 -15.08 18.40 7.60
N SER A 215 -14.18 18.79 6.71
CA SER A 215 -13.05 19.69 6.97
C SER A 215 -12.30 19.46 8.30
N PRO A 216 -11.81 18.23 8.58
CA PRO A 216 -11.03 17.92 9.78
C PRO A 216 -9.73 18.74 9.87
N HIS A 217 -9.19 18.91 11.06
CA HIS A 217 -7.92 19.61 11.25
C HIS A 217 -6.73 18.86 10.65
N PHE A 218 -6.77 17.53 10.65
CA PHE A 218 -5.78 16.66 10.03
C PHE A 218 -6.47 15.64 9.13
N ALA A 219 -6.03 15.48 7.90
CA ALA A 219 -6.53 14.46 6.99
C ALA A 219 -5.39 13.70 6.32
N THR A 220 -5.53 12.39 6.15
CA THR A 220 -4.64 11.59 5.31
C THR A 220 -5.37 11.08 4.07
N PHE A 221 -4.65 11.00 2.96
CA PHE A 221 -5.10 10.30 1.76
C PHE A 221 -3.97 9.49 1.17
N PHE A 222 -4.11 8.17 1.21
CA PHE A 222 -3.15 7.23 0.66
C PHE A 222 -3.46 6.79 -0.75
N THR A 223 -2.42 6.70 -1.56
CA THR A 223 -2.53 6.10 -2.88
C THR A 223 -1.28 5.38 -3.35
N ASN A 224 -1.48 4.14 -3.84
CA ASN A 224 -0.42 3.25 -4.30
C ASN A 224 -0.26 3.21 -5.83
N HIS A 225 -1.03 4.02 -6.56
CA HIS A 225 -1.21 3.84 -8.01
C HIS A 225 0.07 4.10 -8.82
N VAL A 226 0.90 5.06 -8.40
CA VAL A 226 2.18 5.34 -9.06
C VAL A 226 3.17 4.21 -8.80
N ALA A 227 3.37 3.80 -7.54
CA ALA A 227 4.18 2.63 -7.16
C ALA A 227 3.84 1.37 -7.97
N GLY A 228 2.54 1.08 -8.16
CA GLY A 228 2.10 -0.06 -8.97
C GLY A 228 2.51 0.02 -10.44
N MET A 229 2.62 1.22 -11.03
CA MET A 229 3.15 1.41 -12.38
C MET A 229 4.68 1.40 -12.40
N GLN A 230 5.34 1.99 -11.39
CA GLN A 230 6.79 1.97 -11.24
C GLN A 230 7.32 0.53 -11.20
N HIS A 231 6.74 -0.31 -10.33
CA HIS A 231 7.13 -1.72 -10.23
C HIS A 231 7.09 -2.45 -11.57
N LYS A 232 6.09 -2.17 -12.41
CA LYS A 232 5.93 -2.86 -13.69
C LYS A 232 6.84 -2.26 -14.75
N TYR A 233 6.92 -0.93 -14.82
CA TYR A 233 7.35 -0.23 -16.03
C TYR A 233 8.52 0.74 -15.85
N TRP A 234 9.19 0.75 -14.69
CA TRP A 234 10.38 1.59 -14.44
C TRP A 234 11.40 1.50 -15.58
N GLY A 235 11.74 0.29 -16.01
CA GLY A 235 12.74 0.07 -17.07
C GLY A 235 12.32 0.58 -18.46
N HIS A 236 11.02 0.83 -18.69
CA HIS A 236 10.60 1.53 -19.91
C HIS A 236 10.83 3.03 -19.79
N LEU A 237 10.65 3.62 -18.59
CA LEU A 237 10.86 5.05 -18.35
C LEU A 237 12.35 5.42 -18.35
N PHE A 238 13.19 4.55 -17.80
CA PHE A 238 14.65 4.70 -17.73
C PHE A 238 15.34 3.53 -18.47
N PRO A 239 15.31 3.50 -19.81
CA PRO A 239 15.94 2.42 -20.57
C PRO A 239 17.47 2.42 -20.39
N GLY A 240 18.09 1.24 -20.42
CA GLY A 240 19.55 1.07 -20.32
C GLY A 240 20.07 0.66 -18.94
N GLU A 241 19.26 0.73 -17.89
CA GLU A 241 19.69 0.34 -16.54
C GLU A 241 19.52 -1.16 -16.28
N THR A 242 20.38 -2.01 -16.85
CA THR A 242 20.50 -3.46 -16.55
C THR A 242 19.20 -4.15 -16.09
N VAL A 243 18.11 -3.97 -16.84
CA VAL A 243 16.87 -4.69 -16.60
C VAL A 243 16.96 -5.98 -17.40
N ILE A 244 17.42 -7.04 -16.76
CA ILE A 244 17.38 -8.38 -17.34
C ILE A 244 15.90 -8.74 -17.57
N GLY A 245 15.49 -8.89 -18.83
CA GLY A 245 14.14 -9.31 -19.22
C GLY A 245 13.20 -8.24 -19.76
N LEU A 246 13.70 -7.03 -20.09
CA LEU A 246 13.01 -6.15 -21.03
C LEU A 246 13.52 -6.47 -22.43
N GLU A 247 12.72 -7.20 -23.21
CA GLU A 247 13.11 -7.57 -24.57
C GLU A 247 12.95 -6.39 -25.54
N ASP A 248 12.04 -5.42 -25.30
CA ASP A 248 11.89 -4.22 -26.13
C ASP A 248 11.29 -3.01 -25.39
N PHE A 249 11.64 -1.78 -25.82
CA PHE A 249 11.01 -0.54 -25.38
C PHE A 249 9.54 -0.48 -25.84
N ASP A 250 8.61 -0.17 -24.93
CA ASP A 250 7.19 0.01 -25.23
C ASP A 250 6.74 1.42 -24.80
N ILE A 251 6.38 2.24 -25.78
CA ILE A 251 5.92 3.63 -25.58
C ILE A 251 4.62 3.71 -24.76
N PHE A 252 3.73 2.72 -24.85
CA PHE A 252 2.52 2.65 -24.02
C PHE A 252 2.90 2.40 -22.56
N HIS A 253 3.87 1.52 -22.29
CA HIS A 253 4.32 1.25 -20.92
C HIS A 253 5.18 2.38 -20.35
N PHE A 254 6.05 3.02 -21.13
CA PHE A 254 6.72 4.29 -20.79
C PHE A 254 5.71 5.33 -20.30
N ASN A 255 4.65 5.56 -21.09
CA ASN A 255 3.62 6.54 -20.77
C ASN A 255 2.73 6.13 -19.58
N SER A 256 2.80 4.89 -19.10
CA SER A 256 1.94 4.43 -17.99
C SER A 256 2.36 5.06 -16.66
N ILE A 257 3.66 5.22 -16.40
CA ILE A 257 4.15 5.90 -15.19
C ILE A 257 3.79 7.39 -15.26
N ILE A 258 4.05 8.04 -16.39
CA ILE A 258 3.71 9.47 -16.56
C ILE A 258 2.21 9.70 -16.44
N TYR A 259 1.39 8.84 -17.02
CA TYR A 259 -0.06 8.90 -16.88
C TYR A 259 -0.51 8.74 -15.42
N SER A 260 0.15 7.88 -14.63
CA SER A 260 -0.13 7.76 -13.19
C SER A 260 0.24 9.02 -12.41
N LEU A 261 1.38 9.65 -12.69
CA LEU A 261 1.77 10.92 -12.06
C LEU A 261 0.82 12.06 -12.46
N ASN A 262 0.32 12.07 -13.70
CA ASN A 262 -0.71 13.03 -14.14
C ASN A 262 -2.02 12.87 -13.38
N ILE A 263 -2.35 11.66 -12.87
CA ILE A 263 -3.50 11.49 -11.96
C ILE A 263 -3.20 12.20 -10.64
N ALA A 264 -2.04 11.97 -10.03
CA ALA A 264 -1.64 12.63 -8.79
C ALA A 264 -1.57 14.17 -8.93
N GLU A 265 -1.05 14.70 -10.05
CA GLU A 265 -1.03 16.13 -10.36
C GLU A 265 -2.44 16.74 -10.45
N ASN A 266 -3.38 16.05 -11.11
CA ASN A 266 -4.78 16.51 -11.15
C ASN A 266 -5.46 16.47 -9.77
N GLN A 267 -5.08 15.54 -8.92
CA GLN A 267 -5.55 15.46 -7.53
C GLN A 267 -4.98 16.62 -6.71
N LEU A 268 -3.67 16.85 -6.82
CA LEU A 268 -2.96 17.96 -6.17
C LEU A 268 -3.58 19.31 -6.54
N LYS A 269 -3.84 19.56 -7.83
CA LYS A 269 -4.52 20.79 -8.27
C LYS A 269 -5.82 21.04 -7.50
N LYS A 270 -6.66 20.01 -7.37
CA LYS A 270 -7.94 20.11 -6.64
C LYS A 270 -7.73 20.29 -5.13
N LEU A 271 -6.66 19.72 -4.56
CA LEU A 271 -6.30 19.95 -3.17
C LEU A 271 -5.81 21.37 -2.94
N GLN A 272 -5.05 21.97 -3.85
CA GLN A 272 -4.61 23.36 -3.75
C GLN A 272 -5.80 24.32 -3.78
N GLU A 273 -6.69 24.15 -4.76
CA GLU A 273 -7.94 24.93 -4.85
C GLU A 273 -8.79 24.83 -3.58
N PHE A 274 -8.81 23.66 -2.93
CA PHE A 274 -9.47 23.46 -1.65
C PHE A 274 -8.69 24.11 -0.49
N SER A 275 -7.37 23.95 -0.47
CA SER A 275 -6.49 24.36 0.63
C SER A 275 -6.37 25.87 0.75
N GLU A 276 -6.32 26.58 -0.37
CA GLU A 276 -6.35 28.05 -0.43
C GLU A 276 -7.63 28.61 0.20
N LYS A 277 -8.78 27.97 -0.09
CA LYS A 277 -10.09 28.41 0.42
C LYS A 277 -10.36 28.02 1.87
N ASN A 278 -9.71 26.97 2.37
CA ASN A 278 -10.04 26.37 3.67
C ASN A 278 -8.87 26.35 4.66
N ASN A 279 -7.78 27.06 4.33
CA ASN A 279 -6.59 27.22 5.16
C ASN A 279 -5.93 25.88 5.58
N TYR A 280 -5.55 25.08 4.56
CA TYR A 280 -4.76 23.85 4.75
C TYR A 280 -3.34 23.99 4.22
N ALA A 281 -2.39 23.34 4.88
CA ALA A 281 -1.09 22.95 4.33
C ALA A 281 -1.23 21.56 3.68
N ILE A 282 -0.56 21.33 2.56
CA ILE A 282 -0.49 20.02 1.92
C ILE A 282 0.93 19.49 2.07
N LEU A 283 1.06 18.28 2.63
CA LEU A 283 2.32 17.53 2.69
C LEU A 283 2.19 16.37 1.73
N ILE A 284 2.97 16.38 0.65
CA ILE A 284 3.05 15.27 -0.30
C ILE A 284 4.24 14.42 0.12
N LEU A 285 3.97 13.19 0.57
CA LEU A 285 4.98 12.35 1.21
C LEU A 285 5.05 10.98 0.58
N SER A 286 6.28 10.47 0.48
CA SER A 286 6.56 9.07 0.25
C SER A 286 7.40 8.49 1.41
N SER A 287 6.98 7.33 1.94
CA SER A 287 7.70 6.65 3.03
C SER A 287 9.00 5.96 2.58
N MET A 288 9.17 5.73 1.29
CA MET A 288 10.36 5.16 0.64
C MET A 288 10.30 5.48 -0.87
N GLY A 289 11.19 4.97 -1.71
CA GLY A 289 11.15 5.20 -3.17
C GLY A 289 11.23 3.90 -3.97
N GLN A 290 11.30 4.03 -5.30
CA GLN A 290 11.77 2.95 -6.18
C GLN A 290 12.97 3.37 -7.04
N ASP A 291 13.74 2.37 -7.44
CA ASP A 291 14.73 2.43 -8.51
C ASP A 291 14.78 1.13 -9.33
N SER A 292 15.66 1.06 -10.32
CA SER A 292 15.87 -0.13 -11.15
C SER A 292 16.29 -1.34 -10.32
N ILE A 293 15.81 -2.52 -10.72
CA ILE A 293 16.17 -3.79 -10.08
C ILE A 293 16.72 -4.80 -11.09
N LYS A 294 17.85 -5.42 -10.73
CA LYS A 294 18.40 -6.57 -11.45
C LYS A 294 17.64 -7.84 -11.05
N ARG A 295 16.84 -8.38 -11.97
CA ARG A 295 16.11 -9.63 -11.76
C ARG A 295 16.91 -10.82 -12.28
N LYS A 296 16.92 -11.92 -11.52
CA LYS A 296 17.35 -13.24 -12.02
C LYS A 296 16.23 -13.83 -12.90
N LYS A 297 16.54 -14.91 -13.62
CA LYS A 297 15.53 -15.68 -14.38
C LYS A 297 14.29 -15.95 -13.51
N TYR A 298 13.14 -15.55 -14.01
CA TYR A 298 11.87 -15.68 -13.28
C TYR A 298 11.55 -17.15 -13.02
N ILE A 299 11.07 -17.43 -11.80
CA ILE A 299 10.58 -18.75 -11.39
C ILE A 299 9.12 -18.53 -10.98
N PRO A 300 8.16 -19.30 -11.53
CA PRO A 300 6.76 -19.23 -11.13
C PRO A 300 6.61 -19.30 -9.61
N GLU A 301 5.72 -18.47 -9.08
CA GLU A 301 5.48 -18.34 -7.65
C GLU A 301 4.41 -19.34 -7.20
N LEU A 302 4.61 -19.92 -6.01
CA LEU A 302 3.54 -20.67 -5.33
C LEU A 302 2.42 -19.71 -4.93
N TYR A 303 1.19 -20.14 -5.16
CA TYR A 303 -0.02 -19.41 -4.78
C TYR A 303 -0.95 -20.34 -4.00
N LEU A 304 -1.33 -19.93 -2.79
CA LEU A 304 -2.30 -20.68 -1.98
C LEU A 304 -3.73 -20.36 -2.48
N GLU A 305 -4.32 -21.30 -3.20
CA GLU A 305 -5.70 -21.21 -3.69
C GLU A 305 -6.71 -21.65 -2.64
N ASN A 306 -6.39 -22.72 -1.90
CA ASN A 306 -7.32 -23.34 -0.97
C ASN A 306 -6.65 -23.67 0.38
N LEU A 307 -6.94 -22.85 1.40
CA LEU A 307 -6.48 -23.08 2.77
C LEU A 307 -7.06 -24.37 3.38
N ASN A 308 -8.27 -24.78 2.96
CA ASN A 308 -8.89 -25.99 3.50
C ASN A 308 -8.14 -27.25 3.04
N ASP A 309 -7.68 -27.28 1.78
CA ASP A 309 -6.90 -28.41 1.28
C ASP A 309 -5.54 -28.47 1.97
N LEU A 310 -4.87 -27.32 2.13
CA LEU A 310 -3.63 -27.23 2.92
C LEU A 310 -3.84 -27.79 4.33
N THR A 311 -4.80 -27.26 5.08
CA THR A 311 -5.02 -27.65 6.49
C THR A 311 -5.46 -29.11 6.63
N LYS A 312 -6.32 -29.64 5.75
CA LYS A 312 -6.68 -31.07 5.73
C LYS A 312 -5.47 -31.98 5.54
N ASN A 313 -4.60 -31.67 4.57
CA ASN A 313 -3.41 -32.50 4.31
C ASN A 313 -2.36 -32.39 5.41
N LEU A 314 -2.36 -31.31 6.20
CA LEU A 314 -1.56 -31.20 7.42
C LEU A 314 -2.16 -31.98 8.61
N GLY A 315 -3.33 -32.60 8.46
CA GLY A 315 -4.05 -33.29 9.53
C GLY A 315 -4.73 -32.33 10.51
N LEU A 316 -5.08 -31.12 10.06
CA LEU A 316 -5.66 -30.06 10.89
C LEU A 316 -7.13 -29.83 10.53
N ASN A 317 -7.93 -29.36 11.48
CA ASN A 317 -9.33 -28.99 11.24
C ASN A 317 -9.41 -27.64 10.49
N PRO A 318 -9.90 -27.60 9.23
CA PRO A 318 -9.93 -26.36 8.44
C PRO A 318 -10.73 -25.23 9.07
N LYS A 319 -11.77 -25.54 9.86
CA LYS A 319 -12.62 -24.53 10.51
C LYS A 319 -11.86 -23.67 11.52
N LYS A 320 -10.67 -24.08 11.95
CA LYS A 320 -9.83 -23.35 12.90
C LYS A 320 -8.89 -22.33 12.25
N TYR A 321 -8.92 -22.18 10.91
CA TYR A 321 -7.98 -21.34 10.18
C TYR A 321 -8.70 -20.45 9.16
N ILE A 322 -8.35 -19.17 9.15
CA ILE A 322 -8.92 -18.18 8.23
C ILE A 322 -7.79 -17.50 7.47
N LEU A 323 -7.87 -17.50 6.14
CA LEU A 323 -6.93 -16.78 5.29
C LEU A 323 -7.25 -15.28 5.35
N MET A 324 -6.33 -14.50 5.89
CA MET A 324 -6.41 -13.05 5.95
C MET A 324 -5.84 -12.43 4.66
N PRO A 325 -6.26 -11.21 4.28
CA PRO A 325 -5.64 -10.49 3.18
C PRO A 325 -4.13 -10.35 3.39
N ALA A 326 -3.34 -10.57 2.35
CA ALA A 326 -1.88 -10.44 2.34
C ALA A 326 -1.42 -10.12 0.92
N MET A 327 -0.18 -9.65 0.78
CA MET A 327 0.44 -9.36 -0.51
C MET A 327 1.27 -10.56 -0.98
N GLN A 328 0.95 -11.09 -2.16
CA GLN A 328 1.71 -12.20 -2.77
C GLN A 328 3.20 -11.83 -2.92
N PRO A 329 4.15 -12.68 -2.47
CA PRO A 329 4.01 -14.11 -2.17
C PRO A 329 3.64 -14.49 -0.73
N ASP A 330 3.36 -13.52 0.11
CA ASP A 330 3.08 -13.78 1.52
C ASP A 330 1.63 -14.19 1.76
N ILE A 331 1.43 -14.99 2.79
CA ILE A 331 0.13 -15.40 3.31
C ILE A 331 0.03 -15.05 4.79
N SER A 332 -1.17 -14.70 5.23
CA SER A 332 -1.51 -14.45 6.63
C SER A 332 -2.67 -15.36 7.02
N ILE A 333 -2.49 -16.16 8.07
CA ILE A 333 -3.47 -17.14 8.53
C ILE A 333 -3.81 -16.81 9.98
N LYS A 334 -5.07 -16.43 10.24
CA LYS A 334 -5.59 -16.27 11.58
C LYS A 334 -6.04 -17.63 12.11
N CYS A 335 -5.50 -18.03 13.25
CA CYS A 335 -5.83 -19.27 13.95
C CYS A 335 -6.92 -19.02 14.99
N ALA A 336 -7.75 -20.03 15.27
CA ALA A 336 -8.82 -19.92 16.26
C ALA A 336 -8.29 -19.82 17.71
N ASP A 337 -7.18 -20.51 18.00
CA ASP A 337 -6.58 -20.65 19.32
C ASP A 337 -5.06 -20.91 19.23
N LYS A 338 -4.37 -20.82 20.37
CA LYS A 338 -2.90 -21.00 20.46
C LYS A 338 -2.46 -22.42 20.06
N GLU A 339 -3.24 -23.42 20.44
CA GLU A 339 -2.99 -24.83 20.08
C GLU A 339 -2.99 -25.02 18.55
N SER A 340 -3.94 -24.40 17.85
CA SER A 340 -4.03 -24.45 16.39
C SER A 340 -2.86 -23.74 15.72
N LEU A 341 -2.43 -22.59 16.27
CA LEU A 341 -1.24 -21.89 15.80
C LEU A 341 0.01 -22.77 15.93
N GLU A 342 0.23 -23.38 17.10
CA GLU A 342 1.36 -24.28 17.36
C GLU A 342 1.33 -25.49 16.42
N LYS A 343 0.16 -26.12 16.25
CA LYS A 343 -0.01 -27.25 15.31
C LYS A 343 0.29 -26.84 13.86
N LEU A 344 -0.16 -25.67 13.43
CA LEU A 344 0.13 -25.17 12.09
C LEU A 344 1.63 -24.93 11.91
N LEU A 345 2.26 -24.19 12.82
CA LEU A 345 3.71 -23.94 12.85
C LEU A 345 4.54 -25.22 12.78
N LEU A 346 4.16 -26.22 13.57
CA LEU A 346 4.86 -27.51 13.63
C LEU A 346 4.76 -28.27 12.31
N ASN A 347 3.67 -28.14 11.56
CA ASN A 347 3.47 -28.89 10.33
C ASN A 347 4.00 -28.17 9.08
N VAL A 348 3.87 -26.84 8.97
CA VAL A 348 4.29 -26.11 7.76
C VAL A 348 5.77 -26.25 7.44
N LYS A 349 6.63 -26.44 8.44
CA LYS A 349 8.08 -26.64 8.26
C LYS A 349 8.46 -27.91 7.48
N PHE A 350 7.53 -28.87 7.37
CA PHE A 350 7.75 -30.13 6.66
C PHE A 350 7.27 -30.10 5.21
N ILE A 351 6.74 -28.97 4.73
CA ILE A 351 6.37 -28.79 3.33
C ILE A 351 7.64 -28.37 2.57
N ILE A 352 8.19 -29.31 1.80
CA ILE A 352 9.48 -29.16 1.11
C ILE A 352 9.38 -29.51 -0.38
N ASP A 353 10.33 -29.05 -1.18
CA ASP A 353 10.54 -29.58 -2.53
C ASP A 353 11.34 -30.90 -2.52
N SER A 354 11.58 -31.47 -3.71
CA SER A 354 12.34 -32.72 -3.87
C SER A 354 13.80 -32.64 -3.42
N ARG A 355 14.34 -31.45 -3.17
CA ARG A 355 15.70 -31.22 -2.68
C ARG A 355 15.74 -30.76 -1.21
N GLY A 356 14.60 -30.77 -0.53
CA GLY A 356 14.51 -30.38 0.88
C GLY A 356 14.36 -28.88 1.12
N LEU A 357 14.17 -28.04 0.10
CA LEU A 357 13.89 -26.61 0.30
C LEU A 357 12.52 -26.45 0.95
N LYS A 358 12.46 -25.80 2.11
CA LYS A 358 11.19 -25.42 2.77
C LYS A 358 10.43 -24.42 1.91
N LEU A 359 9.19 -24.76 1.56
CA LEU A 359 8.37 -23.95 0.66
C LEU A 359 7.62 -22.84 1.39
N LEU A 360 7.42 -22.97 2.71
CA LEU A 360 6.79 -21.97 3.55
C LEU A 360 7.81 -21.53 4.61
N ARG A 361 8.25 -20.27 4.52
CA ARG A 361 9.21 -19.69 5.46
C ARG A 361 8.47 -18.81 6.47
N LYS A 362 8.69 -19.08 7.75
CA LYS A 362 8.34 -18.16 8.83
C LYS A 362 9.25 -16.94 8.76
N VAL A 363 8.68 -15.75 8.65
CA VAL A 363 9.48 -14.51 8.55
C VAL A 363 9.77 -13.88 9.91
N TYR A 364 8.89 -14.08 10.90
CA TYR A 364 9.07 -13.67 12.29
C TYR A 364 8.22 -14.56 13.20
N ASP A 365 8.48 -14.53 14.51
CA ASP A 365 7.67 -15.26 15.47
C ASP A 365 6.26 -14.68 15.56
N PRO A 366 5.20 -15.51 15.45
CA PRO A 366 3.84 -14.99 15.48
C PRO A 366 3.54 -14.38 16.85
N ILE A 367 2.91 -13.21 16.81
CA ILE A 367 2.35 -12.55 17.98
C ILE A 367 0.84 -12.80 17.96
N GLY A 368 0.25 -13.08 19.12
CA GLY A 368 -1.16 -13.43 19.21
C GLY A 368 -1.49 -14.73 18.48
N LEU A 369 -2.49 -14.69 17.59
CA LEU A 369 -3.05 -15.88 16.92
C LEU A 369 -2.85 -15.87 15.39
N THR A 370 -2.06 -14.94 14.86
CA THR A 370 -1.85 -14.83 13.41
C THR A 370 -0.48 -15.36 13.01
N LEU A 371 -0.46 -16.24 12.01
CA LEU A 371 0.77 -16.73 11.39
C LEU A 371 0.97 -16.11 10.01
N ASN A 372 2.11 -15.45 9.82
CA ASN A 372 2.53 -14.90 8.54
C ASN A 372 3.67 -15.73 7.95
N LEU A 373 3.51 -16.15 6.71
CA LEU A 373 4.47 -17.01 6.00
C LEU A 373 4.78 -16.42 4.63
N SER A 374 6.04 -16.52 4.22
CA SER A 374 6.45 -16.22 2.85
C SER A 374 6.55 -17.51 2.04
N LEU A 375 6.00 -17.50 0.84
CA LEU A 375 6.06 -18.64 -0.08
C LEU A 375 7.35 -18.58 -0.92
N GLU A 376 8.19 -19.61 -0.78
CA GLU A 376 9.48 -19.68 -1.46
C GLU A 376 9.33 -20.15 -2.91
N ARG A 377 10.16 -19.59 -3.79
CA ARG A 377 10.22 -20.01 -5.20
C ARG A 377 11.12 -21.23 -5.34
N SER A 378 10.58 -22.34 -5.85
CA SER A 378 11.36 -23.55 -6.15
C SER A 378 11.32 -23.90 -7.64
N LYS A 379 12.52 -24.06 -8.23
CA LYS A 379 12.68 -24.55 -9.62
C LYS A 379 12.14 -25.97 -9.77
N GLU A 380 12.30 -26.80 -8.75
CA GLU A 380 11.86 -28.20 -8.79
C GLU A 380 10.34 -28.29 -8.74
N VAL A 381 9.71 -27.49 -7.88
CA VAL A 381 8.26 -27.38 -7.82
C VAL A 381 7.70 -26.81 -9.13
N ALA A 382 8.35 -25.78 -9.70
CA ALA A 382 7.94 -25.19 -10.96
C ALA A 382 7.92 -26.22 -12.12
N LYS A 383 8.90 -27.13 -12.16
CA LYS A 383 8.99 -28.20 -13.17
C LYS A 383 8.04 -29.36 -12.88
N SER A 384 8.11 -29.91 -11.66
CA SER A 384 7.43 -31.16 -11.30
C SER A 384 5.96 -30.98 -10.94
N LYS A 385 5.56 -29.77 -10.52
CA LYS A 385 4.25 -29.44 -9.93
C LYS A 385 3.91 -30.32 -8.72
N LYS A 386 4.94 -30.76 -8.00
CA LYS A 386 4.84 -31.61 -6.81
C LYS A 386 5.56 -30.97 -5.62
N LEU A 387 5.10 -31.33 -4.42
CA LEU A 387 5.78 -31.05 -3.15
C LEU A 387 5.83 -32.33 -2.30
N SER A 388 6.64 -32.33 -1.25
CA SER A 388 6.70 -33.41 -0.26
C SER A 388 6.29 -32.90 1.11
N PHE A 389 5.54 -33.73 1.84
CA PHE A 389 5.16 -33.51 3.23
C PHE A 389 5.34 -34.82 4.01
N LYS A 390 6.21 -34.79 5.04
CA LYS A 390 6.55 -35.95 5.88
C LYS A 390 6.85 -37.24 5.08
N GLY A 391 7.63 -37.10 4.01
CA GLY A 391 8.07 -38.22 3.16
C GLY A 391 7.06 -38.65 2.09
N LYS A 392 5.84 -38.13 2.09
CA LYS A 392 4.84 -38.39 1.04
C LYS A 392 4.84 -37.27 0.00
N VAL A 393 4.74 -37.64 -1.28
CA VAL A 393 4.73 -36.71 -2.40
C VAL A 393 3.28 -36.39 -2.80
N PHE A 394 2.97 -35.11 -2.98
CA PHE A 394 1.66 -34.61 -3.36
C PHE A 394 1.74 -33.75 -4.62
N GLN A 395 0.68 -33.77 -5.42
CA GLN A 395 0.48 -32.74 -6.46
C GLN A 395 0.14 -31.40 -5.79
N LEU A 396 0.60 -30.28 -6.34
CA LEU A 396 0.35 -28.95 -5.75
C LEU A 396 -1.14 -28.70 -5.48
N LYS A 397 -1.99 -29.00 -6.47
CA LYS A 397 -3.45 -28.78 -6.37
C LYS A 397 -4.08 -29.56 -5.22
N GLN A 398 -3.61 -30.78 -4.95
CA GLN A 398 -4.12 -31.61 -3.84
C GLN A 398 -3.82 -30.97 -2.49
N PHE A 399 -2.75 -30.18 -2.40
CA PHE A 399 -2.31 -29.48 -1.19
C PHE A 399 -2.80 -28.03 -1.14
N GLY A 400 -3.70 -27.63 -2.05
CA GLY A 400 -4.27 -26.28 -2.11
C GLY A 400 -3.40 -25.24 -2.80
N PHE A 401 -2.29 -25.62 -3.43
CA PHE A 401 -1.38 -24.72 -4.13
C PHE A 401 -1.55 -24.77 -5.64
N SER A 402 -1.25 -23.64 -6.28
CA SER A 402 -0.98 -23.55 -7.72
C SER A 402 0.30 -22.78 -7.98
N LEU A 403 0.69 -22.72 -9.26
CA LEU A 403 1.77 -21.87 -9.72
C LEU A 403 1.18 -20.72 -10.51
N ILE A 404 1.67 -19.52 -10.23
CA ILE A 404 1.33 -18.31 -10.98
C ILE A 404 2.59 -17.68 -11.56
N GLU A 405 2.43 -17.09 -12.75
CA GLU A 405 3.45 -16.26 -13.35
C GLU A 405 3.04 -14.80 -13.26
N ARG A 406 3.96 -13.96 -12.79
CA ARG A 406 3.78 -12.52 -12.68
C ARG A 406 4.81 -11.83 -13.54
N HIS A 407 4.47 -10.63 -13.98
CA HIS A 407 5.45 -9.72 -14.53
C HIS A 407 6.57 -9.52 -13.46
N PRO A 408 7.84 -9.79 -13.78
CA PRO A 408 8.93 -9.79 -12.81
C PRO A 408 9.14 -8.41 -12.16
N GLY A 409 8.69 -7.36 -12.86
CA GLY A 409 8.79 -5.99 -12.42
C GLY A 409 10.19 -5.42 -12.61
N THR A 410 10.25 -4.17 -13.02
CA THR A 410 11.46 -3.46 -13.44
C THR A 410 11.88 -2.37 -12.46
N GLY A 411 10.99 -1.99 -11.52
CA GLY A 411 11.27 -1.11 -10.39
C GLY A 411 11.13 -1.83 -9.04
N TYR A 412 11.96 -1.48 -8.08
CA TYR A 412 11.89 -2.01 -6.70
C TYR A 412 12.31 -1.01 -5.65
N HIS A 413 11.98 -1.32 -4.40
CA HIS A 413 12.07 -0.41 -3.28
C HIS A 413 13.52 0.03 -3.00
N ILE A 414 13.69 1.31 -2.73
CA ILE A 414 14.89 1.94 -2.17
C ILE A 414 14.49 2.74 -0.93
N PRO A 415 15.40 2.98 0.04
CA PRO A 415 15.03 3.69 1.26
C PRO A 415 14.75 5.18 1.05
N GLU A 416 15.23 5.79 -0.04
CA GLU A 416 15.07 7.21 -0.32
C GLU A 416 13.68 7.55 -0.87
N GLY A 417 12.96 8.44 -0.19
CA GLY A 417 11.71 9.03 -0.64
C GLY A 417 11.80 10.55 -0.76
N ILE A 418 10.64 11.20 -0.79
CA ILE A 418 10.50 12.66 -0.85
C ILE A 418 9.41 13.16 0.10
N ILE A 419 9.57 14.40 0.54
CA ILE A 419 8.46 15.24 1.01
C ILE A 419 8.49 16.59 0.29
N VAL A 420 7.31 17.00 -0.21
CA VAL A 420 7.05 18.32 -0.77
C VAL A 420 6.01 18.99 0.11
N VAL A 421 6.32 20.22 0.57
CA VAL A 421 5.46 20.98 1.49
C VAL A 421 4.87 22.17 0.75
N ASP A 422 3.55 22.16 0.55
CA ASP A 422 2.80 23.29 -0.02
C ASP A 422 2.26 24.20 1.08
N ASP A 423 3.21 24.80 1.81
CA ASP A 423 3.01 25.86 2.79
C ASP A 423 4.38 26.46 3.11
N GLU A 424 4.57 27.75 2.82
CA GLU A 424 5.90 28.39 2.89
C GLU A 424 6.42 28.48 4.33
N ASP A 425 5.55 28.84 5.28
CA ASP A 425 5.91 28.95 6.69
C ASP A 425 6.31 27.59 7.28
N LEU A 426 5.50 26.55 7.04
CA LEU A 426 5.80 25.21 7.50
C LEU A 426 7.07 24.65 6.82
N ASN A 427 7.24 24.87 5.52
CA ASN A 427 8.44 24.48 4.78
C ASN A 427 9.70 25.12 5.38
N ASN A 428 9.66 26.42 5.66
CA ASN A 428 10.78 27.16 6.26
C ASN A 428 11.09 26.68 7.69
N LYS A 429 10.06 26.38 8.49
CA LYS A 429 10.24 25.80 9.84
C LYS A 429 10.91 24.43 9.80
N ILE A 430 10.44 23.54 8.92
CA ILE A 430 11.04 22.21 8.75
C ILE A 430 12.49 22.36 8.27
N ARG A 431 12.74 23.19 7.26
CA ARG A 431 14.09 23.41 6.72
C ARG A 431 15.06 24.00 7.74
N LYS A 432 14.60 24.94 8.57
CA LYS A 432 15.43 25.52 9.63
C LYS A 432 15.83 24.48 10.68
N LYS A 433 14.95 23.52 11.00
CA LYS A 433 15.19 22.52 12.05
C LYS A 433 15.93 21.27 11.55
N TYR A 434 15.59 20.77 10.37
CA TYR A 434 16.06 19.48 9.87
C TYR A 434 16.94 19.57 8.61
N GLY A 435 17.12 20.77 8.03
CA GLY A 435 17.85 20.93 6.77
C GLY A 435 17.08 20.35 5.57
N ASN A 436 17.77 19.68 4.66
CA ASN A 436 17.20 19.18 3.38
C ASN A 436 17.00 17.65 3.34
N LYS A 437 17.35 16.96 4.44
CA LYS A 437 17.24 15.51 4.58
C LYS A 437 16.43 15.21 5.84
N LEU A 438 15.50 14.29 5.74
CA LEU A 438 14.61 13.90 6.85
C LEU A 438 14.66 12.39 7.05
N ASP A 439 14.70 11.96 8.30
CA ASP A 439 14.33 10.58 8.63
C ASP A 439 12.82 10.47 8.53
N THR A 440 12.29 9.36 8.02
CA THR A 440 10.83 9.15 7.97
C THR A 440 10.19 9.16 9.35
N ARG A 441 10.96 8.86 10.40
CA ARG A 441 10.55 8.98 11.80
C ARG A 441 10.27 10.43 12.23
N ASP A 442 10.85 11.43 11.57
CA ASP A 442 10.66 12.86 11.90
C ASP A 442 9.27 13.39 11.52
N ILE A 443 8.55 12.71 10.61
CA ILE A 443 7.29 13.20 10.06
C ILE A 443 6.21 13.31 11.14
N ALA A 444 6.08 12.31 12.01
CA ALA A 444 5.12 12.35 13.10
C ALA A 444 5.42 13.51 14.08
N PRO A 445 6.65 13.66 14.61
CA PRO A 445 7.06 14.83 15.38
C PRO A 445 6.75 16.18 14.70
N ILE A 446 7.06 16.33 13.40
CA ILE A 446 6.78 17.57 12.65
C ILE A 446 5.28 17.94 12.70
N ILE A 447 4.41 16.95 12.49
CA ILE A 447 2.96 17.17 12.51
C ILE A 447 2.48 17.47 13.94
N LEU A 448 2.98 16.77 14.96
CA LEU A 448 2.61 17.03 16.36
C LEU A 448 3.01 18.43 16.81
N GLU A 449 4.25 18.85 16.50
CA GLU A 449 4.76 20.18 16.80
C GLU A 449 3.95 21.28 16.12
N HIS A 450 3.54 21.05 14.87
CA HIS A 450 2.66 21.98 14.14
C HIS A 450 1.34 22.21 14.89
N PHE A 451 0.76 21.16 15.48
CA PHE A 451 -0.45 21.24 16.31
C PHE A 451 -0.20 21.65 17.77
N LYS A 452 1.04 22.01 18.13
CA LYS A 452 1.46 22.34 19.50
C LYS A 452 1.22 21.20 20.50
N ILE A 453 1.32 19.96 20.04
CA ILE A 453 1.20 18.76 20.87
C ILE A 453 2.61 18.30 21.25
N LYS A 454 2.83 17.98 22.52
CA LYS A 454 4.11 17.45 23.01
C LYS A 454 4.42 16.14 22.28
N THR A 455 5.57 16.08 21.61
CA THR A 455 6.09 14.86 20.99
C THR A 455 6.34 13.80 22.06
N PRO A 456 5.80 12.57 21.91
CA PRO A 456 6.10 11.46 22.82
C PRO A 456 7.59 11.16 22.91
N GLU A 457 8.06 10.82 24.11
CA GLU A 457 9.49 10.57 24.38
C GLU A 457 10.07 9.46 23.51
N TYR A 458 9.27 8.45 23.14
CA TYR A 458 9.73 7.37 22.27
C TYR A 458 10.11 7.82 20.85
N MET A 459 9.62 8.98 20.39
CA MET A 459 9.95 9.57 19.09
C MET A 459 11.17 10.51 19.17
N ALA A 460 11.67 10.85 20.36
CA ALA A 460 12.74 11.83 20.54
C ALA A 460 14.16 11.25 20.35
N TYR A 461 14.29 9.92 20.34
CA TYR A 461 15.57 9.22 20.24
C TYR A 461 15.74 8.62 18.83
N HIS A 462 16.52 9.30 17.99
CA HIS A 462 16.89 8.82 16.65
C HIS A 462 18.15 7.98 16.64
#